data_AF-X0S3M7-F1
#
_entry.id   AF-X0S3M7-F1
#
_cell.length_a   1.000
_cell.length_b   1.000
_cell.length_c   1.000
_cell.angle_alpha   90.00
_cell.angle_beta   90.00
_cell.angle_gamma   90.00
#
_symmetry.space_group_name_H-M   'P 1'
#
loop_
_entity.id
_entity.type
_entity.pdbx_description
1 polymer ?
#
loop_
_entity_poly.entity_id
_entity_poly.type
_entity_poly.pdbx_seq_one_letter_code
_entity_poly.pdbx_strand_id
1 'polypeptide(L)'
;MTSDLKSQVQAEVESHRRQLVELSLKIHSHPEVGFQEYQASNWLSQYLEANGFSVERSICQLPTAFRASYGNKHPAIAFLAEYDALPQLGHACGHSLIAAIAVGAAMASKPTVDKLGGSILVIGTPAEEIYGGKVIMADRGAFNDIDIAMMVHPSTHDTATIKALACISLEVEFFGREAHAAAHPEDGISALEAIIQSFSAINSLRQHIKDGARIHGIITDGGQVVNVVPSH
;
A
#
# COMPACT_ATOMS: atom_id res chain seq x y z
N MET A 1 5.22 -36.81 -7.69
CA MET A 1 5.80 -35.61 -8.34
C MET A 1 5.46 -34.32 -7.57
N THR A 2 4.21 -34.09 -7.17
CA THR A 2 3.81 -32.89 -6.41
C THR A 2 4.38 -32.80 -4.99
N SER A 3 4.51 -33.91 -4.26
CA SER A 3 5.10 -33.87 -2.92
C SER A 3 6.60 -33.53 -2.94
N ASP A 4 7.31 -33.98 -3.98
CA ASP A 4 8.74 -33.77 -4.17
C ASP A 4 9.06 -32.28 -4.44
N LEU A 5 8.31 -31.64 -5.33
CA LEU A 5 8.42 -30.20 -5.59
C LEU A 5 8.10 -29.35 -4.36
N LYS A 6 7.05 -29.72 -3.61
CA LYS A 6 6.68 -29.01 -2.38
C LYS A 6 7.80 -29.08 -1.34
N SER A 7 8.38 -30.26 -1.14
CA SER A 7 9.52 -30.43 -0.23
C SER A 7 10.76 -29.67 -0.69
N GLN A 8 11.01 -29.61 -1.99
CA GLN A 8 12.11 -28.80 -2.55
C GLN A 8 11.90 -27.31 -2.25
N VAL A 9 10.70 -26.77 -2.52
CA VAL A 9 10.38 -25.36 -2.22
C VAL A 9 10.54 -25.07 -0.72
N GLN A 10 10.08 -25.96 0.15
CA GLN A 10 10.28 -25.81 1.60
C GLN A 10 11.77 -25.77 1.97
N ALA A 11 12.58 -26.66 1.40
CA ALA A 11 14.02 -26.66 1.64
C ALA A 11 14.71 -25.37 1.16
N GLU A 12 14.27 -24.80 0.04
CA GLU A 12 14.80 -23.51 -0.44
C GLU A 12 14.39 -22.34 0.46
N VAL A 13 13.16 -22.31 0.99
CA VAL A 13 12.80 -21.30 1.99
C VAL A 13 13.75 -21.40 3.20
N GLU A 14 14.06 -22.61 3.64
CA GLU A 14 14.98 -22.81 4.77
C GLU A 14 16.43 -22.43 4.45
N SER A 15 16.91 -22.69 3.25
CA SER A 15 18.27 -22.33 2.83
C SER A 15 18.47 -20.80 2.84
N HIS A 16 17.42 -20.03 2.55
CA HIS A 16 17.43 -18.56 2.55
C HIS A 16 16.98 -17.91 3.86
N ARG A 17 16.47 -18.67 4.84
CA ARG A 17 15.84 -18.16 6.08
C ARG A 17 16.67 -17.05 6.74
N ARG A 18 17.96 -17.29 6.98
CA ARG A 18 18.80 -16.32 7.70
C ARG A 18 18.84 -14.97 6.99
N GLN A 19 19.07 -14.97 5.68
CA GLN A 19 19.15 -13.74 4.89
C GLN A 19 17.80 -13.03 4.81
N LEU A 20 16.70 -13.76 4.69
CA LEU A 20 15.34 -13.20 4.65
C LEU A 20 14.96 -12.54 5.99
N VAL A 21 15.31 -13.17 7.12
CA VAL A 21 15.12 -12.61 8.45
C VAL A 21 15.97 -11.35 8.63
N GLU A 22 17.24 -11.38 8.21
CA GLU A 22 18.12 -10.20 8.24
C GLU A 22 17.56 -9.06 7.39
N LEU A 23 17.05 -9.35 6.19
CA LEU A 23 16.43 -8.36 5.30
C LEU A 23 15.17 -7.75 5.92
N SER A 24 14.29 -8.57 6.48
CA SER A 24 13.08 -8.12 7.19
C SER A 24 13.43 -7.22 8.37
N LEU A 25 14.37 -7.64 9.23
CA LEU A 25 14.79 -6.85 10.39
C LEU A 25 15.47 -5.54 9.98
N LYS A 26 16.24 -5.56 8.88
CA LYS A 26 16.85 -4.36 8.32
C LYS A 26 15.81 -3.35 7.85
N ILE A 27 14.79 -3.79 7.11
CA ILE A 27 13.66 -2.93 6.70
C ILE A 27 12.92 -2.43 7.95
N HIS A 28 12.59 -3.33 8.88
CA HIS A 28 11.86 -3.00 10.11
C HIS A 28 12.55 -1.90 10.93
N SER A 29 13.88 -1.92 11.00
CA SER A 29 14.70 -0.95 11.77
C SER A 29 14.89 0.40 11.07
N HIS A 30 14.48 0.54 9.81
CA HIS A 30 14.63 1.77 9.02
C HIS A 30 13.28 2.12 8.38
N PRO A 31 12.27 2.50 9.18
CA PRO A 31 10.94 2.76 8.68
C PRO A 31 10.92 3.97 7.75
N GLU A 32 10.33 3.79 6.58
CA GLU A 32 10.14 4.84 5.57
C GLU A 32 8.66 4.92 5.20
N VAL A 33 8.08 6.13 5.17
CA VAL A 33 6.65 6.32 4.87
C VAL A 33 6.35 6.15 3.39
N GLY A 34 5.06 6.03 3.06
CA GLY A 34 4.56 5.94 1.69
C GLY A 34 5.23 6.90 0.71
N PHE A 35 5.70 6.36 -0.43
CA PHE A 35 6.45 7.03 -1.50
C PHE A 35 7.85 7.54 -1.14
N GLN A 36 8.34 7.22 0.06
CA GLN A 36 9.68 7.58 0.53
C GLN A 36 10.51 6.35 0.92
N GLU A 37 10.06 5.15 0.54
CA GLU A 37 10.66 3.84 0.87
C GLU A 37 11.91 3.51 0.03
N TYR A 38 12.81 4.47 -0.11
CA TYR A 38 13.99 4.38 -0.96
C TYR A 38 14.95 3.29 -0.50
N GLN A 39 15.22 3.18 0.80
CA GLN A 39 16.10 2.16 1.33
C GLN A 39 15.48 0.78 1.23
N ALA A 40 14.21 0.64 1.62
CA ALA A 40 13.51 -0.65 1.59
C ALA A 40 13.45 -1.21 0.17
N SER A 41 12.99 -0.40 -0.78
CA SER A 41 12.93 -0.74 -2.21
C SER A 41 14.31 -1.12 -2.78
N ASN A 42 15.34 -0.35 -2.43
CA ASN A 42 16.69 -0.61 -2.90
C ASN A 42 17.28 -1.91 -2.32
N TRP A 43 17.11 -2.18 -1.02
CA TRP A 43 17.63 -3.43 -0.41
C TRP A 43 16.93 -4.68 -0.96
N LEU A 44 15.62 -4.61 -1.19
CA LEU A 44 14.86 -5.69 -1.82
C LEU A 44 15.35 -5.93 -3.25
N SER A 45 15.49 -4.86 -4.04
CA SER A 45 16.00 -4.92 -5.41
C SER A 45 17.40 -5.52 -5.47
N GLN A 46 18.32 -5.05 -4.62
CA GLN A 46 19.69 -5.55 -4.54
C GLN A 46 19.74 -7.04 -4.16
N TYR A 47 18.91 -7.45 -3.20
CA TYR A 47 18.83 -8.86 -2.81
C TYR A 47 18.37 -9.74 -3.98
N LEU A 48 17.35 -9.31 -4.72
CA LEU A 48 16.83 -10.04 -5.88
C LEU A 48 17.85 -10.10 -7.03
N GLU A 49 18.52 -8.99 -7.35
CA GLU A 49 19.59 -8.95 -8.35
C GLU A 49 20.75 -9.88 -8.00
N ALA A 50 21.21 -9.84 -6.75
CA ALA A 50 22.29 -10.72 -6.27
C ALA A 50 21.91 -12.21 -6.37
N ASN A 51 20.61 -12.50 -6.42
CA ASN A 51 20.06 -13.83 -6.59
C ASN A 51 19.58 -14.12 -8.02
N GLY A 52 20.01 -13.33 -9.01
CA GLY A 52 19.81 -13.62 -10.44
C GLY A 52 18.45 -13.24 -11.01
N PHE A 53 17.66 -12.40 -10.32
CA PHE A 53 16.51 -11.77 -10.94
C PHE A 53 16.94 -10.59 -11.80
N SER A 54 16.23 -10.37 -12.91
CA SER A 54 16.30 -9.10 -13.65
C SER A 54 15.40 -8.07 -12.97
N VAL A 55 15.97 -6.98 -12.47
CA VAL A 55 15.22 -5.97 -11.71
C VAL A 55 15.11 -4.67 -12.49
N GLU A 56 13.88 -4.25 -12.73
CA GLU A 56 13.51 -2.93 -13.23
C GLU A 56 13.06 -2.06 -12.04
N ARG A 57 13.77 -0.97 -11.78
CA ARG A 57 13.45 -0.02 -10.71
C ARG A 57 12.67 1.16 -11.25
N SER A 58 11.99 1.87 -10.36
CA SER A 58 11.24 3.09 -10.66
C SER A 58 10.11 2.88 -11.68
N ILE A 59 9.50 1.68 -11.68
CA ILE A 59 8.41 1.35 -12.60
C ILE A 59 7.20 2.26 -12.37
N CYS A 60 6.36 2.40 -13.39
CA CYS A 60 5.14 3.20 -13.32
C CYS A 60 5.39 4.63 -12.82
N GLN A 61 6.56 5.22 -13.07
CA GLN A 61 6.94 6.57 -12.59
C GLN A 61 6.85 6.73 -11.06
N LEU A 62 7.04 5.66 -10.30
CA LEU A 62 7.10 5.66 -8.84
C LEU A 62 8.53 5.30 -8.44
N PRO A 63 9.35 6.24 -7.91
CA PRO A 63 10.77 6.01 -7.63
C PRO A 63 11.07 4.82 -6.73
N THR A 64 10.13 4.46 -5.86
CA THR A 64 10.28 3.37 -4.89
C THR A 64 9.58 2.09 -5.33
N ALA A 65 8.92 2.04 -6.49
CA ALA A 65 8.36 0.81 -7.06
C ALA A 65 9.40 0.04 -7.89
N PHE A 66 9.29 -1.29 -7.92
CA PHE A 66 10.17 -2.12 -8.76
C PHE A 66 9.46 -3.39 -9.26
N ARG A 67 10.01 -3.98 -10.32
CA ARG A 67 9.65 -5.31 -10.83
C ARG A 67 10.90 -6.16 -10.95
N ALA A 68 10.97 -7.26 -10.22
CA ALA A 68 11.99 -8.29 -10.38
C ALA A 68 11.40 -9.48 -11.12
N SER A 69 12.11 -10.02 -12.12
CA SER A 69 11.63 -11.13 -12.95
C SER A 69 12.63 -12.28 -13.02
N TYR A 70 12.14 -13.51 -12.96
CA TYR A 70 12.89 -14.74 -13.21
C TYR A 70 12.08 -15.67 -14.12
N GLY A 71 12.71 -16.23 -15.15
CA GLY A 71 12.01 -16.95 -16.23
C GLY A 71 11.42 -16.02 -17.29
N ASN A 72 10.91 -16.58 -18.38
CA ASN A 72 10.46 -15.82 -19.55
C ASN A 72 9.24 -16.43 -20.27
N LYS A 73 8.42 -17.20 -19.56
CA LYS A 73 7.25 -17.89 -20.12
C LYS A 73 6.03 -17.73 -19.22
N HIS A 74 4.86 -18.05 -19.74
CA HIS A 74 3.65 -18.18 -18.94
C HIS A 74 3.55 -19.57 -18.29
N PRO A 75 2.91 -19.69 -17.11
CA PRO A 75 2.27 -18.61 -16.36
C PRO A 75 3.29 -17.67 -15.69
N ALA A 76 2.94 -16.39 -15.64
CA ALA A 76 3.64 -15.34 -14.89
C ALA A 76 2.95 -15.13 -13.55
N ILE A 77 3.62 -15.57 -12.47
CA ILE A 77 3.10 -15.49 -11.10
C ILE A 77 3.84 -14.40 -10.35
N ALA A 78 3.12 -13.41 -9.85
CA ALA A 78 3.66 -12.28 -9.10
C ALA A 78 3.43 -12.42 -7.59
N PHE A 79 4.50 -12.18 -6.82
CA PHE A 79 4.45 -11.98 -5.38
C PHE A 79 4.54 -10.47 -5.09
N LEU A 80 3.54 -9.93 -4.42
CA LEU A 80 3.46 -8.51 -4.09
C LEU A 80 4.22 -8.22 -2.79
N ALA A 81 5.15 -7.27 -2.83
CA ALA A 81 5.97 -6.85 -1.71
C ALA A 81 5.62 -5.42 -1.30
N GLU A 82 5.09 -5.25 -0.09
CA GLU A 82 4.84 -3.94 0.52
C GLU A 82 5.91 -3.66 1.58
N TYR A 83 6.27 -2.40 1.75
CA TYR A 83 7.41 -2.00 2.59
C TYR A 83 7.35 -0.55 3.05
N ASP A 84 6.18 0.10 2.99
CA ASP A 84 5.94 1.37 3.67
C ASP A 84 5.70 1.16 5.17
N ALA A 85 6.04 2.20 5.93
CA ALA A 85 5.83 2.28 7.37
C ALA A 85 4.78 3.34 7.69
N LEU A 86 4.17 3.21 8.87
CA LEU A 86 3.26 4.19 9.42
C LEU A 86 4.04 5.34 10.09
N PRO A 87 3.59 6.60 9.93
CA PRO A 87 4.17 7.73 10.65
C PRO A 87 4.19 7.48 12.16
N GLN A 88 5.36 7.65 12.78
CA GLN A 88 5.61 7.49 14.23
C GLN A 88 5.46 6.06 14.80
N LEU A 89 4.81 5.14 14.09
CA LEU A 89 4.58 3.76 14.53
C LEU A 89 5.54 2.75 13.88
N GLY A 90 6.23 3.13 12.81
CA GLY A 90 7.13 2.23 12.07
C GLY A 90 6.33 1.15 11.34
N HIS A 91 6.90 -0.05 11.21
CA HIS A 91 6.24 -1.18 10.55
C HIS A 91 5.23 -1.91 11.44
N ALA A 92 4.35 -1.16 12.10
CA ALA A 92 3.33 -1.73 13.00
C ALA A 92 2.30 -2.61 12.25
N CYS A 93 2.10 -2.40 10.94
CA CYS A 93 1.29 -3.27 10.08
C CYS A 93 2.07 -4.48 9.52
N GLY A 94 3.38 -4.56 9.79
CA GLY A 94 4.21 -5.71 9.44
C GLY A 94 4.67 -5.74 7.98
N HIS A 95 4.70 -4.62 7.26
CA HIS A 95 5.09 -4.58 5.85
C HIS A 95 6.55 -5.07 5.63
N SER A 96 7.45 -4.91 6.60
CA SER A 96 8.78 -5.53 6.54
C SER A 96 8.74 -7.07 6.39
N LEU A 97 7.74 -7.73 7.00
CA LEU A 97 7.49 -9.16 6.84
C LEU A 97 6.89 -9.46 5.48
N ILE A 98 5.92 -8.67 5.01
CA ILE A 98 5.29 -8.83 3.69
C ILE A 98 6.36 -8.83 2.60
N ALA A 99 7.25 -7.84 2.60
CA ALA A 99 8.36 -7.74 1.67
C ALA A 99 9.27 -8.99 1.69
N ALA A 100 9.71 -9.41 2.88
CA ALA A 100 10.60 -10.56 3.01
C ALA A 100 9.91 -11.88 2.62
N ILE A 101 8.63 -12.05 2.91
CA ILE A 101 7.83 -13.22 2.53
C ILE A 101 7.71 -13.29 0.99
N ALA A 102 7.39 -12.18 0.33
CA ALA A 102 7.26 -12.13 -1.12
C ALA A 102 8.58 -12.48 -1.82
N VAL A 103 9.70 -11.90 -1.36
CA VAL A 103 11.04 -12.24 -1.84
C VAL A 103 11.39 -13.70 -1.56
N GLY A 104 11.11 -14.20 -0.37
CA GLY A 104 11.38 -15.60 0.00
C GLY A 104 10.58 -16.59 -0.84
N ALA A 105 9.31 -16.30 -1.10
CA ALA A 105 8.46 -17.12 -1.98
C ALA A 105 9.00 -17.14 -3.41
N ALA A 106 9.47 -15.99 -3.92
CA ALA A 106 10.06 -15.91 -5.25
C ALA A 106 11.37 -16.71 -5.35
N MET A 107 12.26 -16.57 -4.37
CA MET A 107 13.52 -17.33 -4.27
C MET A 107 13.27 -18.84 -4.28
N ALA A 108 12.37 -19.30 -3.40
CA ALA A 108 12.06 -20.71 -3.24
C ALA A 108 11.37 -21.34 -4.47
N SER A 109 10.75 -20.51 -5.31
CA SER A 109 10.04 -20.97 -6.49
C SER A 109 10.95 -21.11 -7.73
N LYS A 110 12.18 -20.56 -7.71
CA LYS A 110 13.09 -20.62 -8.87
C LYS A 110 13.35 -22.03 -9.41
N PRO A 111 13.66 -23.05 -8.58
CA PRO A 111 13.90 -24.39 -9.11
C PRO A 111 12.67 -25.00 -9.79
N THR A 112 11.47 -24.58 -9.37
CA THR A 112 10.22 -24.99 -10.01
C THR A 112 10.11 -24.38 -11.41
N VAL A 113 10.45 -23.09 -11.57
CA VAL A 113 10.52 -22.43 -12.87
C VAL A 113 11.58 -23.05 -13.77
N ASP A 114 12.76 -23.39 -13.23
CA ASP A 114 13.81 -24.04 -14.02
C ASP A 114 13.37 -25.40 -14.58
N LYS A 115 12.55 -26.13 -13.82
CA LYS A 115 12.08 -27.47 -14.19
C LYS A 115 10.83 -27.48 -15.06
N LEU A 116 9.88 -26.58 -14.80
CA LEU A 116 8.55 -26.59 -15.42
C LEU A 116 8.35 -25.46 -16.44
N GLY A 117 9.23 -24.46 -16.45
CA GLY A 117 9.02 -23.20 -17.16
C GLY A 117 8.06 -22.27 -16.41
N GLY A 118 7.71 -21.17 -17.06
CA GLY A 118 6.94 -20.08 -16.48
C GLY A 118 7.82 -18.89 -16.08
N SER A 119 7.24 -17.99 -15.30
CA SER A 119 7.89 -16.81 -14.78
C SER A 119 7.44 -16.52 -13.35
N ILE A 120 8.38 -16.08 -12.52
CA ILE A 120 8.11 -15.52 -11.20
C ILE A 120 8.46 -14.05 -11.23
N LEU A 121 7.57 -13.24 -10.67
CA LEU A 121 7.75 -11.81 -10.51
C LEU A 121 7.71 -11.45 -9.02
N VAL A 122 8.54 -10.51 -8.60
CA VAL A 122 8.32 -9.76 -7.36
C VAL A 122 8.00 -8.33 -7.76
N ILE A 123 6.84 -7.84 -7.31
CA ILE A 123 6.42 -6.47 -7.59
C ILE A 123 6.48 -5.70 -6.28
N GLY A 124 7.41 -4.76 -6.22
CA GLY A 124 7.50 -3.83 -5.10
C GLY A 124 6.43 -2.76 -5.22
N THR A 125 5.51 -2.75 -4.27
CA THR A 125 4.32 -1.89 -4.26
C THR A 125 4.42 -0.90 -3.10
N PRO A 126 4.81 0.36 -3.35
CA PRO A 126 4.94 1.36 -2.30
C PRO A 126 3.57 1.86 -1.81
N ALA A 127 3.58 2.57 -0.68
CA ALA A 127 2.51 3.44 -0.22
C ALA A 127 1.13 2.77 -0.12
N GLU A 128 1.05 1.59 0.50
CA GLU A 128 -0.21 0.88 0.70
C GLU A 128 -1.12 1.61 1.70
N GLU A 129 -0.56 2.06 2.84
CA GLU A 129 -1.33 2.44 4.04
C GLU A 129 -2.29 3.63 3.80
N ILE A 130 -1.86 4.61 3.01
CA ILE A 130 -2.55 5.90 2.90
C ILE A 130 -2.92 6.22 1.45
N TYR A 131 -2.03 5.89 0.51
CA TYR A 131 -2.10 6.43 -0.85
C TYR A 131 -2.52 5.40 -1.90
N GLY A 132 -2.60 4.12 -1.54
CA GLY A 132 -3.00 3.06 -2.44
C GLY A 132 -2.07 2.92 -3.64
N GLY A 133 -0.76 2.83 -3.43
CA GLY A 133 0.22 2.81 -4.55
C GLY A 133 -0.05 1.73 -5.61
N LYS A 134 -0.62 0.58 -5.21
CA LYS A 134 -1.08 -0.47 -6.16
C LYS A 134 -2.14 0.03 -7.15
N VAL A 135 -3.02 0.95 -6.76
CA VAL A 135 -4.02 1.57 -7.65
C VAL A 135 -3.32 2.34 -8.76
N ILE A 136 -2.34 3.18 -8.41
CA ILE A 136 -1.53 3.93 -9.38
C ILE A 136 -0.78 2.99 -10.32
N MET A 137 -0.19 1.92 -9.76
CA MET A 137 0.54 0.91 -10.53
C MET A 137 -0.37 0.15 -11.49
N ALA A 138 -1.57 -0.22 -11.05
CA ALA A 138 -2.55 -0.92 -11.89
C ALA A 138 -3.02 -0.03 -13.05
N ASP A 139 -3.32 1.23 -12.79
CA ASP A 139 -3.72 2.21 -13.81
C ASP A 139 -2.60 2.44 -14.84
N ARG A 140 -1.34 2.33 -14.40
CA ARG A 140 -0.14 2.43 -15.23
C ARG A 140 0.33 1.09 -15.80
N GLY A 141 -0.49 0.04 -15.71
CA GLY A 141 -0.28 -1.24 -16.39
C GLY A 141 0.73 -2.19 -15.76
N ALA A 142 1.13 -1.99 -14.49
CA ALA A 142 2.11 -2.86 -13.80
C ALA A 142 1.70 -4.34 -13.76
N PHE A 143 0.39 -4.62 -13.84
CA PHE A 143 -0.18 -5.96 -13.69
C PHE A 143 -0.76 -6.55 -14.98
N ASN A 144 -0.60 -5.89 -16.13
CA ASN A 144 -1.27 -6.30 -17.38
C ASN A 144 -0.83 -7.66 -17.92
N ASP A 145 0.44 -8.03 -17.71
CA ASP A 145 1.04 -9.27 -18.25
C ASP A 145 1.30 -10.33 -17.17
N ILE A 146 0.40 -10.40 -16.17
CA ILE A 146 0.50 -11.29 -15.01
C ILE A 146 -0.72 -12.20 -14.99
N ASP A 147 -0.50 -13.50 -14.84
CA ASP A 147 -1.59 -14.49 -14.77
C ASP A 147 -2.16 -14.62 -13.35
N ILE A 148 -1.29 -14.49 -12.33
CA ILE A 148 -1.66 -14.64 -10.91
C ILE A 148 -0.87 -13.63 -10.08
N ALA A 149 -1.54 -12.88 -9.21
CA ALA A 149 -0.91 -12.06 -8.16
C ALA A 149 -1.22 -12.64 -6.77
N MET A 150 -0.18 -12.81 -5.96
CA MET A 150 -0.25 -13.42 -4.63
C MET A 150 0.40 -12.53 -3.59
N MET A 151 -0.13 -12.55 -2.38
CA MET A 151 0.36 -11.80 -1.24
C MET A 151 -0.07 -12.50 0.06
N VAL A 152 0.72 -12.34 1.11
CA VAL A 152 0.34 -12.71 2.48
C VAL A 152 0.53 -11.49 3.35
N HIS A 153 -0.45 -11.21 4.20
CA HIS A 153 -0.39 -10.14 5.19
C HIS A 153 -0.25 -10.77 6.59
N PRO A 154 0.70 -10.33 7.43
CA PRO A 154 0.80 -10.80 8.81
C PRO A 154 -0.47 -10.42 9.60
N SER A 155 -0.94 -11.35 10.42
CA SER A 155 -2.09 -11.14 11.30
C SER A 155 -1.97 -12.04 12.54
N THR A 156 -2.91 -11.92 13.46
CA THR A 156 -2.98 -12.76 14.66
C THR A 156 -3.60 -14.13 14.40
N HIS A 157 -4.19 -14.34 13.22
CA HIS A 157 -4.84 -15.59 12.81
C HIS A 157 -4.64 -15.85 11.32
N ASP A 158 -4.64 -17.12 10.93
CA ASP A 158 -4.57 -17.53 9.53
C ASP A 158 -5.94 -17.38 8.85
N THR A 159 -5.97 -16.77 7.68
CA THR A 159 -7.19 -16.65 6.86
C THR A 159 -6.83 -16.77 5.39
N ALA A 160 -7.55 -17.64 4.66
CA ALA A 160 -7.24 -17.91 3.26
C ALA A 160 -7.61 -16.76 2.32
N THR A 161 -8.69 -16.03 2.62
CA THR A 161 -9.13 -14.87 1.84
C THR A 161 -9.79 -13.85 2.75
N ILE A 162 -9.49 -12.57 2.52
CA ILE A 162 -10.18 -11.46 3.20
C ILE A 162 -11.11 -10.78 2.20
N LYS A 163 -12.21 -10.20 2.71
CA LYS A 163 -12.99 -9.24 1.95
C LYS A 163 -12.53 -7.84 2.34
N ALA A 164 -11.86 -7.15 1.43
CA ALA A 164 -11.53 -5.74 1.60
C ALA A 164 -12.72 -4.85 1.21
N LEU A 165 -12.84 -3.68 1.83
CA LEU A 165 -13.78 -2.65 1.43
C LEU A 165 -13.13 -1.77 0.36
N ALA A 166 -13.93 -1.31 -0.62
CA ALA A 166 -13.50 -0.20 -1.46
C ALA A 166 -13.43 1.07 -0.60
N CYS A 167 -12.34 1.81 -0.73
CA CYS A 167 -12.09 3.04 0.02
C CYS A 167 -11.83 4.19 -0.95
N ILE A 168 -12.36 5.37 -0.62
CA ILE A 168 -12.07 6.64 -1.30
C ILE A 168 -11.82 7.67 -0.21
N SER A 169 -10.69 8.37 -0.33
CA SER A 169 -10.37 9.54 0.50
C SER A 169 -10.75 10.81 -0.25
N LEU A 170 -11.41 11.75 0.43
CA LEU A 170 -11.81 13.04 -0.12
C LEU A 170 -11.26 14.16 0.75
N GLU A 171 -10.69 15.17 0.10
CA GLU A 171 -10.45 16.49 0.69
C GLU A 171 -11.56 17.42 0.19
N VAL A 172 -12.21 18.13 1.12
CA VAL A 172 -13.36 18.97 0.83
C VAL A 172 -13.10 20.36 1.39
N GLU A 173 -13.11 21.35 0.51
CA GLU A 173 -12.89 22.75 0.86
C GLU A 173 -14.16 23.57 0.59
N PHE A 174 -14.47 24.49 1.50
CA PHE A 174 -15.53 25.48 1.33
C PHE A 174 -14.91 26.86 1.19
N PHE A 175 -15.44 27.66 0.27
CA PHE A 175 -14.98 29.03 0.05
C PHE A 175 -16.14 30.00 0.26
N GLY A 176 -15.90 31.01 1.08
CA GLY A 176 -16.87 31.98 1.53
C GLY A 176 -16.32 33.40 1.45
N ARG A 177 -16.77 34.26 2.37
CA ARG A 177 -16.38 35.66 2.44
C ARG A 177 -16.31 36.11 3.89
N GLU A 178 -15.18 36.71 4.26
CA GLU A 178 -14.98 37.23 5.61
C GLU A 178 -15.87 38.44 5.89
N ALA A 179 -16.28 38.56 7.14
CA ALA A 179 -16.91 39.74 7.69
C ALA A 179 -16.67 39.80 9.19
N HIS A 180 -16.82 40.98 9.80
CA HIS A 180 -16.73 41.11 11.24
C HIS A 180 -17.95 40.45 11.89
N ALA A 181 -17.74 39.34 12.61
CA ALA A 181 -18.81 38.44 13.06
C ALA A 181 -19.87 39.12 13.94
N ALA A 182 -19.50 40.19 14.66
CA ALA A 182 -20.43 40.94 15.51
C ALA A 182 -20.97 42.25 14.89
N ALA A 183 -20.32 42.79 13.86
CA ALA A 183 -20.64 44.14 13.37
C ALA A 183 -21.45 44.10 12.08
N HIS A 184 -21.06 43.24 11.13
CA HIS A 184 -21.70 43.10 9.82
C HIS A 184 -21.75 41.62 9.39
N PRO A 185 -22.31 40.70 10.22
CA PRO A 185 -22.34 39.28 9.88
C PRO A 185 -23.07 38.99 8.56
N GLU A 186 -24.04 39.80 8.18
CA GLU A 186 -24.82 39.70 6.94
C GLU A 186 -23.99 39.89 5.66
N ASP A 187 -22.83 40.56 5.76
CA ASP A 187 -21.92 40.72 4.63
C ASP A 187 -21.05 39.47 4.42
N GLY A 188 -20.98 38.58 5.42
CA GLY A 188 -20.17 37.36 5.38
C GLY A 188 -20.85 36.19 4.69
N ILE A 189 -20.05 35.24 4.20
CA ILE A 189 -20.49 33.92 3.74
C ILE A 189 -19.61 32.90 4.48
N SER A 190 -20.19 32.19 5.45
CA SER A 190 -19.42 31.33 6.36
C SER A 190 -19.08 29.98 5.73
N ALA A 191 -17.80 29.73 5.47
CA ALA A 191 -17.29 28.42 5.08
C ALA A 191 -17.40 27.40 6.23
N LEU A 192 -17.18 27.85 7.47
CA LEU A 192 -17.36 27.02 8.67
C LEU A 192 -18.80 26.51 8.81
N GLU A 193 -19.80 27.35 8.51
CA GLU A 193 -21.20 26.92 8.57
C GLU A 193 -21.49 25.85 7.50
N ALA A 194 -20.93 26.00 6.30
CA ALA A 194 -21.10 25.04 5.22
C ALA A 194 -20.52 23.65 5.58
N ILE A 195 -19.34 23.59 6.20
CA ILE A 195 -18.76 22.30 6.65
C ILE A 195 -19.56 21.68 7.80
N ILE A 196 -20.03 22.48 8.77
CA ILE A 196 -20.87 21.99 9.88
C ILE A 196 -22.19 21.38 9.36
N GLN A 197 -22.84 22.07 8.41
CA GLN A 197 -24.04 21.55 7.77
C GLN A 197 -23.77 20.28 6.96
N SER A 198 -22.62 20.20 6.29
CA SER A 198 -22.21 19.00 5.56
C SER A 198 -22.02 17.80 6.47
N PHE A 199 -21.36 17.97 7.63
CA PHE A 199 -21.24 16.91 8.63
C PHE A 199 -22.60 16.45 9.18
N SER A 200 -23.51 17.40 9.44
CA SER A 200 -24.88 17.11 9.87
C SER A 200 -25.64 16.29 8.81
N ALA A 201 -25.57 16.70 7.54
CA ALA A 201 -26.20 16.01 6.42
C ALA A 201 -25.63 14.60 6.21
N ILE A 202 -24.30 14.43 6.30
CA ILE A 202 -23.64 13.12 6.23
C ILE A 202 -24.13 12.22 7.37
N ASN A 203 -24.31 12.76 8.57
CA ASN A 203 -24.83 11.98 9.69
C ASN A 203 -26.26 11.49 9.45
N SER A 204 -27.13 12.33 8.89
CA SER A 204 -28.47 11.91 8.46
C SER A 204 -28.44 10.87 7.33
N LEU A 205 -27.52 11.03 6.36
CA LEU A 205 -27.37 10.11 5.23
C LEU A 205 -27.05 8.67 5.67
N ARG A 206 -26.35 8.47 6.80
CA ARG A 206 -25.96 7.15 7.31
C ARG A 206 -27.12 6.19 7.51
N GLN A 207 -28.33 6.68 7.78
CA GLN A 207 -29.52 5.82 7.90
C GLN A 207 -29.90 5.16 6.56
N HIS A 208 -29.47 5.75 5.44
CA HIS A 208 -29.91 5.40 4.09
C HIS A 208 -28.79 4.79 3.22
N ILE A 209 -27.59 4.58 3.75
CA ILE A 209 -26.51 3.87 3.05
C ILE A 209 -26.60 2.36 3.28
N LYS A 210 -25.98 1.59 2.39
CA LYS A 210 -25.92 0.12 2.49
C LYS A 210 -25.23 -0.31 3.78
N ASP A 211 -25.67 -1.45 4.33
CA ASP A 211 -24.94 -2.09 5.43
C ASP A 211 -23.51 -2.45 4.99
N GLY A 212 -22.56 -2.32 5.91
CA GLY A 212 -21.11 -2.42 5.64
C GLY A 212 -20.44 -1.17 5.03
N ALA A 213 -21.19 -0.19 4.49
CA ALA A 213 -20.61 1.07 4.01
C ALA A 213 -20.37 2.04 5.19
N ARG A 214 -19.27 2.80 5.13
CA ARG A 214 -18.90 3.77 6.16
C ARG A 214 -18.45 5.07 5.50
N ILE A 215 -18.80 6.18 6.13
CA ILE A 215 -18.31 7.53 5.80
C ILE A 215 -17.76 8.09 7.11
N HIS A 216 -16.62 8.77 7.13
CA HIS A 216 -16.09 9.41 8.34
C HIS A 216 -15.08 10.48 7.93
N GLY A 217 -14.86 11.46 8.81
CA GLY A 217 -13.94 12.55 8.54
C GLY A 217 -13.74 13.44 9.77
N ILE A 218 -12.84 14.40 9.61
CA ILE A 218 -12.51 15.43 10.60
C ILE A 218 -12.53 16.80 9.92
N ILE A 219 -12.66 17.87 10.71
CA ILE A 219 -12.47 19.25 10.24
C ILE A 219 -11.00 19.60 10.51
N THR A 220 -10.22 19.84 9.47
CA THR A 220 -8.79 20.15 9.56
C THR A 220 -8.50 21.65 9.63
N ASP A 221 -9.35 22.46 8.99
CA ASP A 221 -9.41 23.91 9.13
C ASP A 221 -10.89 24.31 9.32
N GLY A 222 -11.14 25.20 10.27
CA GLY A 222 -12.48 25.65 10.63
C GLY A 222 -12.51 27.14 11.01
N GLY A 223 -11.53 27.91 10.54
CA GLY A 223 -11.35 29.31 10.88
C GLY A 223 -10.35 29.55 12.01
N GLN A 224 -9.76 30.76 11.99
CA GLN A 224 -8.58 31.09 12.79
C GLN A 224 -8.88 31.98 14.01
N VAL A 225 -9.92 32.82 13.95
CA VAL A 225 -10.27 33.79 15.01
C VAL A 225 -11.78 33.92 15.16
N VAL A 226 -12.24 34.07 16.41
CA VAL A 226 -13.68 34.02 16.75
C VAL A 226 -14.49 35.26 16.34
N ASN A 227 -13.82 36.39 16.05
CA ASN A 227 -14.48 37.65 15.69
C ASN A 227 -14.57 37.87 14.17
N VAL A 228 -14.19 36.90 13.36
CA VAL A 228 -14.25 36.94 11.88
C VAL A 228 -15.09 35.76 11.39
N VAL A 229 -15.99 36.01 10.44
CA VAL A 229 -16.70 34.95 9.70
C VAL A 229 -15.68 34.19 8.84
N PRO A 230 -15.48 32.87 9.02
CA PRO A 230 -14.48 32.13 8.24
C PRO A 230 -14.84 32.10 6.75
N SER A 231 -13.91 32.50 5.87
CA SER A 231 -14.06 32.40 4.41
C SER A 231 -13.47 31.14 3.79
N HIS A 232 -12.74 30.35 4.58
CA HIS A 232 -12.20 29.04 4.23
C HIS A 232 -12.37 28.13 5.44
#